data_AF-A0A816CC98-F1
#
_entry.id   AF-A0A816CC98-F1
#
_cell.length_a   1.000
_cell.length_b   1.000
_cell.length_c   1.000
_cell.angle_alpha   90.00
_cell.angle_beta   90.00
_cell.angle_gamma   90.00
#
_symmetry.space_group_name_H-M   'P 1'
#
loop_
_entity.id
_entity.type
_entity.pdbx_description
1 polymer ?
#
loop_
_entity_poly.entity_id
_entity_poly.type
_entity_poly.pdbx_seq_one_letter_code
_entity_poly.pdbx_strand_id
1 'polypeptide(L)'
;MGIFIPPSTYIYVSITSQSGTVGSPNEWTTIQYTGSKSSSSSATFTFQASILYSKSQNGLDTTVCQITQQQYNQLTIGWTRDEVTNLVGNPGIAISESRTGNTTSINVQYQVAGNSYGRVSLGFEGGKLRSRSEYGFK
;
A
#
# COMPACT_ATOMS: atom_id res chain seq x y z
N MET A 1 13.21 5.58 42.42
CA MET A 1 12.53 6.15 41.24
C MET A 1 13.22 5.55 40.03
N GLY A 2 12.63 4.51 39.42
CA GLY A 2 13.24 3.80 38.30
C GLY A 2 13.02 4.58 37.01
N ILE A 3 14.07 4.84 36.26
CA ILE A 3 13.97 5.46 34.93
C ILE A 3 13.39 4.40 34.00
N PHE A 4 12.16 4.60 33.56
CA PHE A 4 11.60 3.86 32.43
C PHE A 4 12.34 4.31 31.18
N ILE A 5 13.27 3.50 30.70
CA ILE A 5 13.87 3.67 29.38
C ILE A 5 12.94 2.93 28.40
N PRO A 6 12.16 3.63 27.56
CA PRO A 6 11.35 2.95 26.56
C PRO A 6 12.28 2.12 25.66
N PRO A 7 11.85 0.92 25.22
CA PRO A 7 12.67 0.11 24.33
C PRO A 7 12.95 0.91 23.05
N SER A 8 14.24 1.07 22.72
CA SER A 8 14.68 1.62 21.45
C SER A 8 13.95 0.89 20.31
N THR A 9 13.20 1.61 19.49
CA THR A 9 12.53 1.02 18.32
C THR A 9 13.61 0.61 17.32
N TYR A 10 13.88 -0.69 17.21
CA TYR A 10 14.81 -1.22 16.21
C TYR A 10 14.08 -1.41 14.89
N ILE A 11 14.62 -0.80 13.83
CA ILE A 11 14.22 -1.11 12.46
C ILE A 11 15.10 -2.24 11.98
N TYR A 12 14.48 -3.37 11.63
CA TYR A 12 15.18 -4.51 11.06
C TYR A 12 15.10 -4.43 9.54
N VAL A 13 16.20 -4.75 8.88
CA VAL A 13 16.30 -4.79 7.42
C VAL A 13 16.71 -6.19 7.02
N SER A 14 16.01 -6.77 6.05
CA SER A 14 16.35 -8.09 5.49
C SER A 14 16.18 -8.10 3.98
N ILE A 15 17.06 -8.84 3.30
CA ILE A 15 16.82 -9.25 1.92
C ILE A 15 15.93 -10.49 1.99
N THR A 16 14.72 -10.42 1.46
CA THR A 16 13.75 -11.52 1.51
C THR A 16 13.73 -12.35 0.24
N SER A 17 14.25 -11.81 -0.87
CA SER A 17 14.43 -12.53 -2.12
C SER A 17 15.54 -11.87 -2.93
N GLN A 18 16.38 -12.71 -3.57
CA GLN A 18 17.38 -12.27 -4.52
C GLN A 18 17.48 -13.31 -5.64
N SER A 19 17.49 -12.86 -6.89
CA SER A 19 17.63 -13.75 -8.05
C SER A 19 18.24 -13.02 -9.25
N GLY A 20 18.66 -13.81 -10.26
CA GLY A 20 19.32 -13.29 -11.45
C GLY A 20 20.82 -13.07 -11.27
N THR A 21 21.45 -12.51 -12.31
CA THR A 21 22.88 -12.17 -12.32
C THR A 21 23.05 -10.70 -11.97
N VAL A 22 23.95 -10.38 -11.04
CA VAL A 22 24.27 -9.01 -10.65
C VAL A 22 24.61 -8.16 -11.87
N GLY A 23 23.98 -6.99 -12.00
CA GLY A 23 24.13 -6.07 -13.12
C GLY A 23 23.31 -6.43 -14.36
N SER A 24 22.51 -7.50 -14.33
CA SER A 24 21.67 -7.89 -15.46
C SER A 24 20.24 -7.31 -15.37
N PRO A 25 19.52 -7.15 -16.49
CA PRO A 25 18.10 -6.77 -16.49
C PRO A 25 17.18 -7.73 -15.72
N ASN A 26 17.64 -8.96 -15.47
CA ASN A 26 16.92 -10.00 -14.73
C ASN A 26 17.37 -10.09 -13.26
N GLU A 27 18.23 -9.18 -12.80
CA GLU A 27 18.56 -9.07 -11.38
C GLU A 27 17.35 -8.57 -10.60
N TRP A 28 16.91 -9.34 -9.62
CA TRP A 28 15.83 -8.97 -8.70
C TRP A 28 16.34 -9.00 -7.27
N THR A 29 16.01 -7.95 -6.52
CA THR A 29 16.25 -7.90 -5.08
C THR A 29 15.02 -7.36 -4.38
N THR A 30 14.54 -8.07 -3.36
CA THR A 30 13.47 -7.60 -2.48
C THR A 30 14.01 -7.38 -1.08
N ILE A 31 13.83 -6.16 -0.58
CA ILE A 31 14.25 -5.74 0.76
C ILE A 31 13.00 -5.46 1.59
N GLN A 32 12.96 -5.97 2.81
CA GLN A 32 11.90 -5.69 3.77
C GLN A 32 12.47 -4.99 5.00
N TYR A 33 11.73 -3.97 5.45
CA TYR A 33 11.96 -3.24 6.69
C TYR A 33 10.83 -3.60 7.66
N THR A 34 11.14 -3.94 8.90
CA THR A 34 10.15 -4.26 9.96
C THR A 34 10.48 -3.58 11.28
N GLY A 35 9.53 -3.55 12.21
CA GLY A 35 9.76 -3.11 13.61
C GLY A 35 9.63 -1.61 13.87
N SER A 36 9.29 -0.79 12.88
CA SER A 36 9.23 0.68 13.01
C SER A 36 7.99 1.26 13.72
N LYS A 37 6.87 0.52 13.74
CA LYS A 37 5.62 0.93 14.42
C LYS A 37 4.99 -0.18 15.24
N SER A 38 4.98 -1.39 14.70
CA SER A 38 4.58 -2.62 15.37
C SER A 38 5.42 -3.77 14.87
N SER A 39 5.37 -4.90 15.56
CA SER A 39 6.02 -6.15 15.10
C SER A 39 5.48 -6.64 13.76
N SER A 40 4.25 -6.28 13.39
CA SER A 40 3.60 -6.67 12.13
C SER A 40 3.71 -5.60 11.03
N SER A 41 4.24 -4.42 11.35
CA SER A 41 4.39 -3.34 10.39
C SER A 41 5.61 -3.60 9.49
N SER A 42 5.44 -3.41 8.19
CA SER A 42 6.55 -3.57 7.24
C SER A 42 6.47 -2.63 6.05
N ALA A 43 7.64 -2.30 5.49
CA ALA A 43 7.77 -1.77 4.16
C ALA A 43 8.58 -2.77 3.32
N THR A 44 8.11 -3.07 2.13
CA THR A 44 8.80 -3.95 1.19
C THR A 44 9.11 -3.17 -0.08
N PHE A 45 10.34 -3.29 -0.56
CA PHE A 45 10.81 -2.67 -1.79
C PHE A 45 11.40 -3.75 -2.68
N THR A 46 10.96 -3.81 -3.93
CA THR A 46 11.53 -4.69 -4.94
C THR A 46 12.24 -3.85 -5.99
N PHE A 47 13.45 -4.26 -6.32
CA PHE A 47 14.31 -3.64 -7.31
C PHE A 47 14.54 -4.61 -8.46
N GLN A 48 14.54 -4.09 -9.68
CA GLN A 48 14.96 -4.79 -10.89
C GLN A 48 16.16 -4.04 -11.47
N ALA A 49 17.29 -4.73 -11.66
CA ALA A 49 18.53 -4.11 -12.16
C ALA A 49 18.89 -2.81 -11.41
N SER A 50 18.80 -2.84 -10.06
CA SER A 50 19.01 -1.70 -9.15
C SER A 50 18.03 -0.52 -9.29
N ILE A 51 16.99 -0.63 -10.11
CA ILE A 51 15.92 0.38 -10.24
C ILE A 51 14.72 -0.08 -9.40
N LEU A 52 14.14 0.85 -8.62
CA LEU A 52 12.94 0.55 -7.83
C LEU A 52 11.78 0.16 -8.76
N TYR A 53 11.31 -1.07 -8.62
CA TYR A 53 10.22 -1.65 -9.39
C TYR A 53 8.89 -1.55 -8.65
N SER A 54 8.89 -1.88 -7.35
CA SER A 54 7.69 -1.77 -6.52
C SER A 54 8.00 -1.43 -5.07
N LYS A 55 7.01 -0.84 -4.41
CA LYS A 55 6.98 -0.59 -2.98
C LYS A 55 5.63 -1.05 -2.43
N SER A 56 5.60 -1.61 -1.24
CA SER A 56 4.38 -1.90 -0.51
C SER A 56 4.58 -1.68 0.97
N GLN A 57 3.47 -1.47 1.68
CA GLN A 57 3.49 -1.30 3.12
C GLN A 57 2.33 -2.03 3.78
N ASN A 58 2.58 -2.48 4.99
CA ASN A 58 1.57 -3.00 5.89
C ASN A 58 1.72 -2.32 7.25
N GLY A 59 0.63 -1.74 7.76
CA GLY A 59 0.58 -1.16 9.11
C GLY A 59 1.58 -0.04 9.39
N LEU A 60 2.13 0.61 8.35
CA LEU A 60 3.00 1.78 8.51
C LEU A 60 2.19 3.07 8.43
N ASP A 61 1.23 3.16 7.53
CA ASP A 61 0.22 4.21 7.56
C ASP A 61 -0.96 3.76 8.42
N THR A 62 -1.21 4.51 9.49
CA THR A 62 -2.26 4.24 10.48
C THR A 62 -3.42 5.22 10.37
N THR A 63 -3.42 6.07 9.35
CA THR A 63 -4.51 7.00 9.07
C THR A 63 -5.79 6.23 8.79
N VAL A 64 -6.93 6.67 9.34
CA VAL A 64 -8.21 6.02 9.08
C VAL A 64 -8.91 6.74 7.94
N CYS A 65 -8.79 6.19 6.73
CA CYS A 65 -9.49 6.67 5.54
C CYS A 65 -10.79 5.88 5.36
N GLN A 66 -11.95 6.54 5.47
CA GLN A 66 -13.25 5.88 5.41
C GLN A 66 -13.96 6.09 4.07
N ILE A 67 -14.80 5.12 3.71
CA ILE A 67 -15.71 5.20 2.56
C ILE A 67 -17.07 4.63 2.92
N THR A 68 -18.14 5.32 2.52
CA THR A 68 -19.53 4.86 2.68
C THR A 68 -19.95 3.95 1.52
N GLN A 69 -20.97 3.12 1.73
CA GLN A 69 -21.53 2.27 0.67
C GLN A 69 -22.07 3.10 -0.49
N GLN A 70 -22.70 4.23 -0.21
CA GLN A 70 -23.22 5.14 -1.22
C GLN A 70 -22.10 5.72 -2.10
N GLN A 71 -20.97 6.14 -1.50
CA GLN A 71 -19.81 6.60 -2.26
C GLN A 71 -19.18 5.45 -3.06
N TYR A 72 -19.03 4.26 -2.46
CA TYR A 72 -18.47 3.09 -3.13
C TYR A 72 -19.26 2.72 -4.40
N ASN A 73 -20.59 2.70 -4.30
CA ASN A 73 -21.48 2.34 -5.40
C ASN A 73 -21.40 3.34 -6.57
N GLN A 74 -21.06 4.61 -6.29
CA GLN A 74 -20.90 5.66 -7.31
C GLN A 74 -19.54 5.61 -8.02
N LEU A 75 -18.54 4.91 -7.47
CA LEU A 75 -17.26 4.76 -8.13
C LEU A 75 -17.44 4.10 -9.50
N THR A 76 -16.75 4.62 -10.51
CA THR A 76 -16.80 4.08 -11.86
C THR A 76 -15.41 3.71 -12.35
N ILE A 77 -15.30 2.55 -12.99
CA ILE A 77 -14.06 2.13 -13.64
C ILE A 77 -13.66 3.18 -14.68
N GLY A 78 -12.37 3.50 -14.72
CA GLY A 78 -11.82 4.54 -15.58
C GLY A 78 -11.58 5.88 -14.89
N TRP A 79 -12.15 6.10 -13.70
CA TRP A 79 -11.90 7.32 -12.92
C TRP A 79 -10.45 7.43 -12.47
N THR A 80 -9.96 8.66 -12.43
CA THR A 80 -8.66 9.03 -11.86
C THR A 80 -8.69 8.96 -10.33
N ARG A 81 -7.51 8.97 -9.71
CA ARG A 81 -7.42 9.05 -8.24
C ARG A 81 -8.03 10.34 -7.69
N ASP A 82 -7.94 11.44 -8.43
CA ASP A 82 -8.47 12.73 -7.99
C ASP A 82 -9.99 12.73 -8.02
N GLU A 83 -10.61 12.16 -9.08
CA GLU A 83 -12.08 11.99 -9.14
C GLU A 83 -12.61 11.12 -7.99
N VAL A 84 -11.92 10.01 -7.70
CA VAL A 84 -12.26 9.15 -6.54
C VAL A 84 -12.11 9.93 -5.23
N THR A 85 -11.02 10.67 -5.07
CA THR A 85 -10.74 11.46 -3.86
C THR A 85 -11.79 12.56 -3.66
N ASN A 86 -12.23 13.21 -4.74
CA ASN A 86 -13.27 14.23 -4.69
C ASN A 86 -14.63 13.65 -4.27
N LEU A 87 -14.97 12.43 -4.70
CA LEU A 87 -16.19 11.75 -4.27
C LEU A 87 -16.12 11.27 -2.81
N VAL A 88 -15.00 10.66 -2.43
CA VAL A 88 -14.85 10.00 -1.11
C VAL A 88 -14.48 11.00 0.00
N GLY A 89 -13.80 12.08 -0.35
CA GLY A 89 -13.31 13.11 0.57
C GLY A 89 -11.92 12.80 1.16
N ASN A 90 -11.29 11.69 0.76
CA ASN A 90 -9.93 11.32 1.16
C ASN A 90 -9.29 10.40 0.09
N PRO A 91 -7.95 10.36 -0.02
CA PRO A 91 -7.26 9.64 -1.08
C PRO A 91 -7.08 8.14 -0.83
N GLY A 92 -7.57 7.64 0.32
CA GLY A 92 -7.29 6.31 0.84
C GLY A 92 -5.81 6.12 1.22
N ILE A 93 -5.47 4.92 1.66
CA ILE A 93 -4.10 4.54 2.03
C ILE A 93 -3.48 3.74 0.89
N ALA A 94 -2.38 4.22 0.31
CA ALA A 94 -1.63 3.42 -0.65
C ALA A 94 -0.94 2.25 0.07
N ILE A 95 -1.29 1.02 -0.31
CA ILE A 95 -0.70 -0.20 0.27
C ILE A 95 0.32 -0.85 -0.66
N SER A 96 0.23 -0.59 -1.96
CA SER A 96 1.25 -0.98 -2.94
C SER A 96 1.28 -0.06 -4.14
N GLU A 97 2.47 0.10 -4.71
CA GLU A 97 2.72 0.79 -5.96
C GLU A 97 3.82 0.04 -6.73
N SER A 98 3.61 -0.19 -8.01
CA SER A 98 4.58 -0.82 -8.90
C SER A 98 4.60 -0.15 -10.27
N ARG A 99 5.69 -0.34 -11.01
CA ARG A 99 5.83 0.16 -12.37
C ARG A 99 6.24 -0.96 -13.31
N THR A 100 5.47 -1.11 -14.39
CA THR A 100 5.80 -2.00 -15.51
C THR A 100 5.91 -1.16 -16.77
N GLY A 101 7.13 -0.97 -17.28
CA GLY A 101 7.39 -0.03 -18.37
C GLY A 101 6.97 1.39 -17.97
N ASN A 102 6.10 2.00 -18.78
CA ASN A 102 5.55 3.34 -18.51
C ASN A 102 4.25 3.32 -17.70
N THR A 103 3.75 2.14 -17.34
CA THR A 103 2.48 1.99 -16.61
C THR A 103 2.75 1.86 -15.13
N THR A 104 2.08 2.70 -14.34
CA THR A 104 2.09 2.61 -12.87
C THR A 104 0.80 1.94 -12.40
N SER A 105 0.93 1.00 -11.46
CA SER A 105 -0.17 0.34 -10.78
C SER A 105 -0.14 0.67 -9.29
N ILE A 106 -1.27 1.09 -8.72
CA ILE A 106 -1.40 1.50 -7.31
C ILE A 106 -2.60 0.80 -6.71
N ASN A 107 -2.44 0.15 -5.56
CA ASN A 107 -3.58 -0.30 -4.76
C ASN A 107 -3.75 0.62 -3.55
N VAL A 108 -4.99 1.07 -3.38
CA VAL A 108 -5.43 1.94 -2.30
C VAL A 108 -6.47 1.21 -1.46
N GLN A 109 -6.36 1.33 -0.14
CA GLN A 109 -7.30 0.76 0.80
C GLN A 109 -8.08 1.84 1.56
N TYR A 110 -9.35 1.55 1.83
CA TYR A 110 -10.22 2.31 2.72
C TYR A 110 -10.85 1.36 3.75
N GLN A 111 -11.23 1.92 4.88
CA GLN A 111 -12.10 1.28 5.86
C GLN A 111 -13.57 1.58 5.52
N VAL A 112 -14.45 0.60 5.72
CA VAL A 112 -15.89 0.84 5.60
C VAL A 112 -16.37 1.75 6.74
N ALA A 113 -17.10 2.81 6.39
CA ALA A 113 -17.70 3.70 7.37
C ALA A 113 -18.63 2.93 8.31
N GLY A 114 -18.42 3.06 9.63
CA GLY A 114 -19.18 2.33 10.64
C GLY A 114 -18.82 0.84 10.81
N ASN A 115 -17.82 0.31 10.09
CA ASN A 115 -17.31 -1.05 10.28
C ASN A 115 -15.77 -1.09 10.24
N SER A 116 -15.14 -1.21 11.42
CA SER A 116 -13.68 -1.27 11.55
C SER A 116 -13.01 -2.51 10.96
N TYR A 117 -13.79 -3.57 10.68
CA TYR A 117 -13.30 -4.78 10.00
C TYR A 117 -13.60 -4.77 8.51
N GLY A 118 -14.52 -3.89 8.06
CA GLY A 118 -14.84 -3.74 6.65
C GLY A 118 -13.71 -3.03 5.90
N ARG A 119 -13.45 -3.47 4.68
CA ARG A 119 -12.38 -2.96 3.83
C ARG A 119 -12.89 -2.75 2.41
N VAL A 120 -12.38 -1.71 1.77
CA VAL A 120 -12.50 -1.50 0.32
C VAL A 120 -11.10 -1.40 -0.24
N SER A 121 -10.84 -2.11 -1.34
CA SER A 121 -9.59 -2.06 -2.07
C SER A 121 -9.86 -1.58 -3.49
N LEU A 122 -9.14 -0.54 -3.91
CA LEU A 122 -9.23 0.05 -5.24
C LEU A 122 -7.89 -0.10 -5.96
N GLY A 123 -7.90 -0.74 -7.12
CA GLY A 123 -6.72 -0.92 -7.97
C GLY A 123 -6.74 0.08 -9.13
N PHE A 124 -5.70 0.92 -9.18
CA PHE A 124 -5.46 1.87 -10.26
C PHE A 124 -4.34 1.36 -11.15
N GLU A 125 -4.49 1.51 -12.46
CA GLU A 125 -3.45 1.20 -13.44
C GLU A 125 -3.48 2.24 -14.56
N GLY A 126 -2.31 2.76 -14.91
CA GLY A 126 -2.19 3.85 -15.89
C GLY A 126 -2.94 5.11 -15.44
N GLY A 127 -2.99 5.35 -14.14
CA GLY A 127 -3.68 6.50 -13.52
C GLY A 127 -5.20 6.36 -13.41
N LYS A 128 -5.79 5.23 -13.82
CA LYS A 128 -7.25 5.02 -13.83
C LYS A 128 -7.66 3.83 -12.99
N LEU A 129 -8.81 3.92 -12.33
CA LEU A 129 -9.43 2.84 -11.57
C LEU A 129 -9.74 1.67 -12.52
N ARG A 130 -9.17 0.51 -12.27
CA ARG A 130 -9.38 -0.72 -13.06
C ARG A 130 -10.10 -1.81 -12.30
N SER A 131 -9.95 -1.83 -10.97
CA SER A 131 -10.60 -2.80 -10.11
C SER A 131 -11.08 -2.15 -8.83
N ARG A 132 -12.17 -2.69 -8.30
CA ARG A 132 -12.71 -2.36 -6.99
C ARG A 132 -13.20 -3.64 -6.33
N SER A 133 -12.97 -3.76 -5.03
CA SER A 133 -13.49 -4.85 -4.22
C SER A 133 -13.79 -4.36 -2.82
N GLU A 134 -14.76 -5.00 -2.19
CA GLU A 134 -15.28 -4.62 -0.89
C GLU A 134 -15.56 -5.84 -0.02
N TYR A 135 -15.50 -5.61 1.29
CA TYR A 135 -15.95 -6.55 2.30
C TYR A 135 -16.54 -5.77 3.47
N GLY A 136 -17.70 -6.19 3.96
CA GLY A 136 -18.28 -5.67 5.21
C GLY A 136 -19.10 -4.38 5.10
N PHE A 137 -19.55 -3.99 3.90
CA PHE A 137 -20.74 -3.14 3.80
C PHE A 137 -21.99 -3.92 4.25
N LYS A 138 -23.01 -3.20 4.71
CA LYS A 138 -24.29 -3.78 5.16
C LYS A 138 -25.29 -3.86 4.01
#